data_AF-R7J7V0-F1
#
_entry.id   AF-R7J7V0-F1
#
_cell.length_a   1.000
_cell.length_b   1.000
_cell.length_c   1.000
_cell.angle_alpha   90.00
_cell.angle_beta   90.00
_cell.angle_gamma   90.00
#
_symmetry.space_group_name_H-M   'P 1'
#
loop_
_entity.id
_entity.type
_entity.pdbx_description
1 polymer ?
#
loop_
_entity_poly.entity_id
_entity_poly.type
_entity_poly.pdbx_seq_one_letter_code
_entity_poly.pdbx_strand_id
1 'polypeptide(L)'
;MNDIIKIQEIGLDKLNNAEFVAFMTRFDELVSKAGTLEGEEEKSALGFAITELEAFDSDLNLIKDLVDQSRISDYTAQLQGIDKERDEWVVSLFAEVRSGKASKVASRREAAISLYNIIKPYTGCYRLPGMQETSKIEGLLIDLKKPENTSLVTTLGLNEIIVGLEETNGEYAILMAKRTEENAAARLEETKSVRARMIKLYDYMSTMAFVQSVAHPTEVTAAFVSSLNALISEVNTRYNQRIAQLNRKKDEQPA
;
A
#
# COMPACT_ATOMS: atom_id res chain seq x y z
N MET A 1 52.30 10.90 -2.69
CA MET A 1 51.37 9.78 -2.86
C MET A 1 49.99 10.40 -2.76
N ASN A 2 49.11 10.25 -3.76
CA ASN A 2 47.76 10.80 -3.64
C ASN A 2 47.00 9.96 -2.60
N ASP A 3 46.33 10.62 -1.66
CA ASP A 3 45.54 9.93 -0.64
C ASP A 3 44.31 9.29 -1.29
N ILE A 4 44.21 7.97 -1.22
CA ILE A 4 43.07 7.21 -1.73
C ILE A 4 41.96 7.24 -0.69
N ILE A 5 40.83 7.87 -1.04
CA ILE A 5 39.62 7.85 -0.22
C ILE A 5 38.81 6.60 -0.55
N LYS A 6 38.63 5.71 0.42
CA LYS A 6 37.80 4.51 0.27
C LYS A 6 36.33 4.83 0.52
N ILE A 7 35.43 4.10 -0.14
CA ILE A 7 34.01 4.08 0.21
C ILE A 7 33.85 3.35 1.55
N GLN A 8 33.07 3.92 2.46
CA GLN A 8 32.78 3.35 3.77
C GLN A 8 31.82 2.16 3.67
N GLU A 9 31.87 1.27 4.66
CA GLU A 9 30.91 0.18 4.77
C GLU A 9 29.57 0.67 5.36
N ILE A 10 28.46 0.08 4.87
CA ILE A 10 27.11 0.33 5.38
C ILE A 10 26.38 -0.99 5.63
N GLY A 11 25.74 -1.11 6.80
CA GLY A 11 24.91 -2.27 7.14
C GLY A 11 23.51 -2.17 6.56
N LEU A 12 23.34 -2.39 5.25
CA LEU A 12 22.05 -2.27 4.55
C LEU A 12 21.00 -3.27 5.05
N ASP A 13 21.44 -4.42 5.57
CA ASP A 13 20.63 -5.44 6.22
C ASP A 13 19.96 -4.94 7.51
N LYS A 14 20.57 -3.96 8.18
CA LYS A 14 20.09 -3.40 9.46
C LYS A 14 19.02 -2.32 9.29
N LEU A 15 18.89 -1.78 8.08
CA LEU A 15 17.94 -0.73 7.77
C LEU A 15 16.54 -1.32 7.63
N ASN A 16 15.54 -0.68 8.26
CA ASN A 16 14.15 -1.02 7.98
C ASN A 16 13.80 -0.68 6.51
N ASN A 17 12.61 -1.04 6.05
CA ASN A 17 12.21 -0.84 4.65
C ASN A 17 12.23 0.63 4.23
N ALA A 18 11.71 1.54 5.04
CA ALA A 18 11.71 2.97 4.74
C ALA A 18 13.13 3.56 4.72
N GLU A 19 13.96 3.20 5.69
CA GLU A 19 15.37 3.61 5.75
C GLU A 19 16.17 3.11 4.54
N PHE A 20 15.93 1.86 4.14
CA PHE A 20 16.57 1.25 2.97
C PHE A 20 16.18 1.96 1.68
N VAL A 21 14.87 2.18 1.46
CA VAL A 21 14.37 2.90 0.28
C VAL A 21 14.90 4.33 0.23
N ALA A 22 14.94 5.03 1.37
CA ALA A 22 15.48 6.39 1.44
C ALA A 22 16.98 6.43 1.11
N PHE A 23 17.77 5.47 1.60
CA PHE A 23 19.18 5.36 1.24
C PHE A 23 19.37 5.07 -0.25
N MET A 24 18.68 4.06 -0.79
CA MET A 24 18.81 3.65 -2.19
C MET A 24 18.36 4.76 -3.16
N THR A 25 17.33 5.54 -2.80
CA THR A 25 16.91 6.72 -3.58
C THR A 25 18.00 7.78 -3.64
N ARG A 26 18.63 8.09 -2.50
CA ARG A 26 19.72 9.08 -2.47
C ARG A 26 20.99 8.58 -3.14
N PHE A 27 21.23 7.27 -3.11
CA PHE A 27 22.32 6.65 -3.88
C PHE A 27 22.09 6.81 -5.39
N ASP A 28 20.88 6.51 -5.88
CA ASP A 28 20.50 6.75 -7.28
C ASP A 28 20.69 8.22 -7.67
N GLU A 29 20.22 9.18 -6.87
CA GLU A 29 20.43 10.61 -7.14
C GLU A 29 21.92 10.98 -7.31
N LEU A 30 22.81 10.37 -6.52
CA LEU A 30 24.26 10.57 -6.63
C LEU A 30 24.83 9.95 -7.91
N VAL A 31 24.37 8.75 -8.27
CA VAL A 31 24.77 8.05 -9.50
C VAL A 31 24.30 8.83 -10.73
N SER A 32 23.02 9.19 -10.78
CA SER A 32 22.41 9.96 -11.85
C SER A 32 23.09 11.31 -12.05
N LYS A 33 23.49 11.98 -10.96
CA LYS A 33 24.26 13.24 -11.03
C LYS A 33 25.64 13.07 -11.65
N ALA A 34 26.28 11.92 -11.52
CA ALA A 34 27.60 11.67 -12.11
C ALA A 34 27.54 11.57 -13.64
N GLY A 35 26.38 11.20 -14.20
CA GLY A 35 26.15 11.14 -15.64
C GLY A 35 26.93 10.03 -16.36
N THR A 36 27.05 10.18 -17.67
CA THR A 36 27.76 9.25 -18.56
C THR A 36 29.23 9.61 -18.71
N LEU A 37 30.03 8.62 -19.11
CA LEU A 37 31.42 8.83 -19.45
C LEU A 37 31.51 9.61 -20.76
N GLU A 38 32.40 10.60 -20.81
CA GLU A 38 32.56 11.45 -21.99
C GLU A 38 32.90 10.62 -23.23
N GLY A 39 32.06 10.70 -24.26
CA GLY A 39 32.21 9.93 -25.50
C GLY A 39 31.71 8.49 -25.46
N GLU A 40 31.17 8.00 -24.33
CA GLU A 40 30.63 6.65 -24.16
C GLU A 40 29.26 6.68 -23.44
N GLU A 41 28.19 6.91 -24.20
CA GLU A 41 26.82 7.05 -23.64
C GLU A 41 26.31 5.78 -22.93
N GLU A 42 26.82 4.60 -23.30
CA GLU A 42 26.45 3.33 -22.68
C GLU A 42 27.19 3.05 -21.35
N LYS A 43 28.11 3.93 -20.93
CA LYS A 43 28.85 3.81 -19.67
C LYS A 43 28.62 5.02 -18.78
N SER A 44 28.45 4.76 -17.50
CA SER A 44 28.47 5.80 -16.47
C SER A 44 29.88 6.41 -16.35
N ALA A 45 29.95 7.69 -15.97
CA ALA A 45 31.20 8.32 -15.53
C ALA A 45 31.84 7.60 -14.33
N LEU A 46 31.08 6.75 -13.64
CA LEU A 46 31.50 5.92 -12.52
C LEU A 46 31.99 4.52 -12.94
N GLY A 47 32.01 4.20 -14.24
CA GLY A 47 32.69 3.00 -14.77
C GLY A 47 31.85 1.73 -14.93
N PHE A 48 30.57 1.73 -14.53
CA PHE A 48 29.62 0.64 -14.84
C PHE A 48 28.77 0.97 -16.08
N ALA A 49 28.12 -0.03 -16.68
CA ALA A 49 27.24 0.16 -17.82
C ALA A 49 25.89 0.74 -17.40
N ILE A 50 25.27 1.52 -18.29
CA ILE A 50 23.97 2.15 -18.01
C ILE A 50 22.87 1.12 -17.77
N THR A 51 22.98 -0.09 -18.33
CA THR A 51 22.07 -1.22 -18.06
C THR A 51 22.01 -1.62 -16.59
N GLU A 52 23.10 -1.42 -15.83
CA GLU A 52 23.07 -1.67 -14.38
C GLU A 52 22.31 -0.59 -13.61
N LEU A 53 22.35 0.66 -14.08
CA LEU A 53 21.54 1.75 -13.52
C LEU A 53 20.05 1.51 -13.82
N GLU A 54 19.70 1.11 -15.05
CA GLU A 54 18.32 0.76 -15.40
C GLU A 54 17.77 -0.40 -14.55
N ALA A 55 18.60 -1.42 -14.30
CA ALA A 55 18.25 -2.52 -13.41
C ALA A 55 18.05 -2.04 -11.96
N PHE A 56 18.89 -1.12 -11.49
CA PHE A 56 18.77 -0.51 -10.17
C PHE A 56 17.48 0.31 -10.04
N ASP A 57 17.15 1.14 -11.03
CA ASP A 57 15.96 1.98 -11.04
C ASP A 57 14.67 1.14 -11.07
N SER A 58 14.68 0.06 -11.85
CA SER A 58 13.57 -0.89 -11.89
C SER A 58 13.31 -1.50 -10.51
N ASP A 59 14.35 -2.03 -9.86
CA ASP A 59 14.22 -2.60 -8.52
C ASP A 59 13.92 -1.54 -7.45
N LEU A 60 14.43 -0.30 -7.58
CA LEU A 60 14.13 0.83 -6.70
C LEU A 60 12.66 1.23 -6.75
N ASN A 61 12.08 1.29 -7.95
CA ASN A 61 10.66 1.60 -8.13
C ASN A 61 9.78 0.47 -7.60
N LEU A 62 10.17 -0.78 -7.85
CA LEU A 62 9.46 -1.95 -7.31
C LEU A 62 9.48 -1.96 -5.79
N ILE A 63 10.62 -1.70 -5.14
CA ILE A 63 10.65 -1.66 -3.67
C ILE A 63 9.91 -0.45 -3.09
N LYS A 64 9.89 0.70 -3.77
CA LYS A 64 9.06 1.84 -3.34
C LYS A 64 7.59 1.45 -3.31
N ASP A 65 7.08 0.81 -4.36
CA ASP A 65 5.71 0.31 -4.42
C ASP A 65 5.42 -0.73 -3.32
N LEU A 66 6.31 -1.71 -3.15
CA LEU A 66 6.18 -2.74 -2.11
C LEU A 66 6.20 -2.18 -0.68
N VAL A 67 6.97 -1.11 -0.43
CA VAL A 67 7.12 -0.49 0.89
C VAL A 67 6.00 0.50 1.21
N ASP A 68 5.55 1.28 0.22
CA ASP A 68 4.41 2.20 0.37
C ASP A 68 3.08 1.44 0.59
N GLN A 69 3.02 0.16 0.19
CA GLN A 69 1.90 -0.75 0.45
C GLN A 69 1.96 -1.51 1.79
N SER A 70 2.81 -1.09 2.75
CA SER A 70 2.81 -1.61 4.14
C SER A 70 1.56 -1.19 4.95
N ARG A 71 0.38 -1.40 4.36
CA ARG A 71 -0.97 -0.95 4.72
C ARG A 71 -1.89 -2.07 5.18
N ILE A 72 -1.36 -3.18 5.70
CA ILE A 72 -2.20 -4.25 6.26
C ILE A 72 -3.11 -3.71 7.39
N SER A 73 -2.64 -2.70 8.14
CA SER A 73 -3.44 -1.97 9.12
C SER A 73 -4.51 -1.08 8.47
N ASP A 74 -4.18 -0.39 7.38
CA ASP A 74 -5.10 0.54 6.70
C ASP A 74 -6.21 -0.22 5.96
N TYR A 75 -5.90 -1.33 5.29
CA TYR A 75 -6.93 -2.15 4.62
C TYR A 75 -7.86 -2.82 5.62
N THR A 76 -7.35 -3.28 6.76
CA THR A 76 -8.21 -3.86 7.81
C THR A 76 -9.13 -2.79 8.39
N ALA A 77 -8.61 -1.59 8.66
CA ALA A 77 -9.41 -0.47 9.14
C ALA A 77 -10.42 0.02 8.10
N GLN A 78 -10.04 0.10 6.82
CA GLN A 78 -10.93 0.47 5.72
C GLN A 78 -12.03 -0.58 5.51
N LEU A 79 -11.67 -1.87 5.50
CA LEU A 79 -12.65 -2.96 5.44
C LEU A 79 -13.60 -2.91 6.63
N GLN A 80 -13.12 -2.67 7.86
CA GLN A 80 -14.00 -2.53 9.02
C GLN A 80 -14.92 -1.30 8.92
N GLY A 81 -14.42 -0.18 8.40
CA GLY A 81 -15.21 1.03 8.19
C GLY A 81 -16.36 0.80 7.21
N ILE A 82 -16.04 0.26 6.03
CA ILE A 82 -17.03 0.04 4.97
C ILE A 82 -17.99 -1.13 5.30
N ASP A 83 -17.53 -2.15 6.02
CA ASP A 83 -18.38 -3.23 6.57
C ASP A 83 -19.45 -2.66 7.51
N LYS A 84 -19.03 -1.77 8.42
CA LYS A 84 -19.95 -1.10 9.36
C LYS A 84 -20.96 -0.23 8.63
N GLU A 85 -20.54 0.53 7.62
CA GLU A 85 -21.45 1.38 6.85
C GLU A 85 -22.47 0.54 6.07
N ARG A 86 -22.02 -0.56 5.47
CA ARG A 86 -22.88 -1.54 4.79
C ARG A 86 -23.92 -2.14 5.74
N ASP A 87 -23.52 -2.51 6.95
CA ASP A 87 -24.43 -2.99 8.00
C ASP A 87 -25.51 -1.95 8.33
N GLU A 88 -25.10 -0.69 8.48
CA GLU A 88 -26.00 0.43 8.80
C GLU A 88 -27.04 0.65 7.70
N TRP A 89 -26.66 0.53 6.42
CA TRP A 89 -27.60 0.59 5.29
C TRP A 89 -28.62 -0.55 5.32
N VAL A 90 -28.17 -1.80 5.55
CA VAL A 90 -29.08 -2.95 5.66
C VAL A 90 -30.04 -2.77 6.84
N VAL A 91 -29.54 -2.37 8.00
CA VAL A 91 -30.38 -2.15 9.19
C VAL A 91 -31.42 -1.05 8.93
N SER A 92 -31.01 0.05 8.29
CA SER A 92 -31.88 1.17 7.94
C SER A 92 -32.99 0.75 6.97
N LEU A 93 -32.65 0.00 5.91
CA LEU A 93 -33.62 -0.57 4.97
C LEU A 93 -34.70 -1.38 5.70
N PHE A 94 -34.28 -2.33 6.55
CA PHE A 94 -35.22 -3.17 7.29
C PHE A 94 -36.04 -2.38 8.32
N ALA A 95 -35.46 -1.34 8.94
CA ALA A 95 -36.15 -0.47 9.88
C ALA A 95 -37.26 0.33 9.19
N GLU A 96 -36.97 0.94 8.04
CA GLU A 96 -37.94 1.72 7.26
C GLU A 96 -39.13 0.86 6.80
N VAL A 97 -38.85 -0.34 6.29
CA VAL A 97 -39.91 -1.28 5.88
C VAL A 97 -40.75 -1.71 7.08
N ARG A 98 -40.14 -2.02 8.23
CA ARG A 98 -40.89 -2.39 9.45
C ARG A 98 -41.75 -1.24 9.97
N SER A 99 -41.21 -0.02 9.99
CA SER A 99 -41.92 1.20 10.38
C SER A 99 -43.11 1.46 9.45
N GLY A 100 -42.91 1.30 8.14
CA GLY A 100 -43.96 1.44 7.13
C GLY A 100 -45.19 0.58 7.39
N LYS A 101 -45.01 -0.65 7.91
CA LYS A 101 -46.14 -1.56 8.24
C LYS A 101 -47.06 -1.00 9.34
N ALA A 102 -46.54 -0.16 10.23
CA ALA A 102 -47.32 0.48 11.29
C ALA A 102 -47.95 1.81 10.84
N SER A 103 -47.66 2.26 9.61
CA SER A 103 -48.13 3.54 9.09
C SER A 103 -49.66 3.64 9.09
N LYS A 104 -50.16 4.83 9.44
CA LYS A 104 -51.57 5.19 9.28
C LYS A 104 -51.93 5.55 7.83
N VAL A 105 -50.93 5.85 7.00
CA VAL A 105 -51.09 6.06 5.56
C VAL A 105 -51.23 4.70 4.87
N ALA A 106 -52.40 4.42 4.29
CA ALA A 106 -52.73 3.11 3.74
C ALA A 106 -51.75 2.65 2.64
N SER A 107 -51.42 3.52 1.69
CA SER A 107 -50.47 3.22 0.61
C SER A 107 -49.09 2.85 1.14
N ARG A 108 -48.57 3.61 2.12
CA ARG A 108 -47.28 3.31 2.78
C ARG A 108 -47.32 1.97 3.50
N ARG A 109 -48.42 1.67 4.20
CA ARG A 109 -48.60 0.40 4.92
C ARG A 109 -48.66 -0.80 3.99
N GLU A 110 -49.44 -0.72 2.93
CA GLU A 110 -49.57 -1.79 1.94
C GLU A 110 -48.26 -2.03 1.21
N ALA A 111 -47.58 -0.95 0.79
CA ALA A 111 -46.25 -1.05 0.18
C ALA A 111 -45.24 -1.74 1.10
N ALA A 112 -45.23 -1.38 2.39
CA ALA A 112 -44.37 -1.99 3.39
C ALA A 112 -44.66 -3.47 3.66
N ILE A 113 -45.94 -3.88 3.69
CA ILE A 113 -46.31 -5.29 3.85
C ILE A 113 -45.82 -6.11 2.67
N SER A 114 -46.05 -5.63 1.44
CA SER A 114 -45.62 -6.29 0.22
C SER A 114 -44.09 -6.38 0.14
N LEU A 115 -43.38 -5.27 0.36
CA LEU A 115 -41.92 -5.25 0.29
C LEU A 115 -41.27 -6.09 1.40
N TYR A 116 -41.87 -6.13 2.60
CA TYR A 116 -41.38 -6.98 3.69
C TYR A 116 -41.37 -8.47 3.30
N ASN A 117 -42.38 -8.94 2.56
CA ASN A 117 -42.43 -10.33 2.11
C ASN A 117 -41.28 -10.66 1.14
N ILE A 118 -40.87 -9.69 0.31
CA ILE A 118 -39.75 -9.81 -0.62
C ILE A 118 -38.43 -9.84 0.13
N ILE A 119 -38.21 -8.93 1.09
CA ILE A 119 -36.91 -8.80 1.76
C ILE A 119 -36.71 -9.76 2.93
N LYS A 120 -37.78 -10.41 3.43
CA LYS A 120 -37.72 -11.34 4.57
C LYS A 120 -36.60 -12.39 4.48
N PRO A 121 -36.31 -13.03 3.33
CA PRO A 121 -35.24 -14.02 3.20
C PRO A 121 -33.82 -13.49 3.48
N TYR A 122 -33.64 -12.16 3.43
CA TYR A 122 -32.36 -11.48 3.67
C TYR A 122 -32.19 -10.98 5.11
N THR A 123 -33.15 -11.30 6.00
CA THR A 123 -33.11 -10.85 7.39
C THR A 123 -31.82 -11.29 8.07
N GLY A 124 -31.05 -10.32 8.57
CA GLY A 124 -29.81 -10.57 9.31
C GLY A 124 -28.59 -10.86 8.43
N CYS A 125 -28.65 -10.56 7.13
CA CYS A 125 -27.49 -10.76 6.24
C CYS A 125 -26.25 -9.97 6.69
N TYR A 126 -26.42 -8.79 7.28
CA TYR A 126 -25.39 -7.91 7.87
C TYR A 126 -24.61 -8.54 9.04
N ARG A 127 -24.91 -9.79 9.42
CA ARG A 127 -24.18 -10.53 10.47
C ARG A 127 -23.40 -11.70 9.91
N LEU A 128 -23.46 -11.90 8.59
CA LEU A 128 -22.78 -12.99 7.92
C LEU A 128 -21.30 -12.63 7.71
N PRO A 129 -20.42 -13.62 7.52
CA PRO A 129 -19.06 -13.34 7.09
C PRO A 129 -19.04 -12.57 5.77
N GLY A 130 -18.11 -11.63 5.62
CA GLY A 130 -18.10 -10.63 4.54
C GLY A 130 -18.45 -11.11 3.13
N MET A 131 -17.89 -12.24 2.66
CA MET A 131 -18.24 -12.77 1.33
C MET A 131 -19.69 -13.27 1.25
N GLN A 132 -20.19 -13.93 2.30
CA GLN A 132 -21.57 -14.39 2.36
C GLN A 132 -22.53 -13.21 2.48
N GLU A 133 -22.15 -12.19 3.26
CA GLU A 133 -22.88 -10.95 3.35
C GLU A 133 -22.98 -10.26 2.00
N THR A 134 -21.85 -10.07 1.29
CA THR A 134 -21.81 -9.48 -0.05
C THR A 134 -22.78 -10.17 -1.00
N SER A 135 -22.72 -11.50 -1.11
CA SER A 135 -23.64 -12.24 -2.00
C SER A 135 -25.11 -12.13 -1.58
N LYS A 136 -25.40 -12.00 -0.28
CA LYS A 136 -26.76 -11.80 0.20
C LYS A 136 -27.27 -10.39 -0.07
N ILE A 137 -26.42 -9.38 0.06
CA ILE A 137 -26.76 -7.99 -0.26
C ILE A 137 -26.97 -7.82 -1.77
N GLU A 138 -26.15 -8.46 -2.60
CA GLU A 138 -26.36 -8.48 -4.06
C GLU A 138 -27.73 -9.07 -4.42
N GLY A 139 -28.09 -10.22 -3.83
CA GLY A 139 -29.41 -10.81 -4.03
C GLY A 139 -30.55 -9.89 -3.58
N LEU A 140 -30.39 -9.23 -2.43
CA LEU A 140 -31.35 -8.25 -1.91
C LEU A 140 -31.53 -7.06 -2.86
N LEU A 141 -30.44 -6.48 -3.34
CA LEU A 141 -30.44 -5.37 -4.29
C LEU A 141 -31.10 -5.77 -5.61
N ILE A 142 -30.82 -6.97 -6.13
CA ILE A 142 -31.46 -7.51 -7.34
C ILE A 142 -32.98 -7.58 -7.14
N ASP A 143 -33.44 -8.15 -6.03
CA ASP A 143 -34.87 -8.25 -5.75
C ASP A 143 -35.54 -6.88 -5.58
N LEU A 144 -34.90 -5.94 -4.89
CA LEU A 144 -35.42 -4.58 -4.70
C LEU A 144 -35.53 -3.79 -6.02
N LYS A 145 -34.59 -4.02 -6.95
CA LYS A 145 -34.53 -3.31 -8.23
C LYS A 145 -35.40 -3.91 -9.34
N LYS A 146 -36.08 -5.02 -9.07
CA LYS A 146 -37.04 -5.60 -10.02
C LYS A 146 -38.11 -4.56 -10.40
N PRO A 147 -38.49 -4.45 -11.70
CA PRO A 147 -39.43 -3.42 -12.15
C PRO A 147 -40.74 -3.38 -11.36
N GLU A 148 -41.27 -4.54 -10.99
CA GLU A 148 -42.51 -4.70 -10.21
C GLU A 148 -42.43 -4.09 -8.80
N ASN A 149 -41.23 -3.87 -8.25
CA ASN A 149 -41.01 -3.36 -6.90
C ASN A 149 -40.72 -1.85 -6.87
N THR A 150 -40.52 -1.21 -8.02
CA THR A 150 -40.17 0.22 -8.14
C THR A 150 -41.14 1.14 -7.41
N SER A 151 -42.44 0.88 -7.53
CA SER A 151 -43.49 1.68 -6.88
C SER A 151 -43.48 1.50 -5.36
N LEU A 152 -43.18 0.30 -4.86
CA LEU A 152 -43.07 0.00 -3.43
C LEU A 152 -41.88 0.73 -2.82
N VAL A 153 -40.71 0.64 -3.47
CA VAL A 153 -39.47 1.31 -3.10
C VAL A 153 -39.67 2.82 -3.03
N THR A 154 -40.27 3.40 -4.07
CA THR A 154 -40.55 4.85 -4.15
C THR A 154 -41.54 5.29 -3.07
N THR A 155 -42.61 4.53 -2.84
CA THR A 155 -43.63 4.84 -1.82
C THR A 155 -43.03 4.83 -0.41
N LEU A 156 -42.01 4.00 -0.17
CA LEU A 156 -41.34 3.91 1.13
C LEU A 156 -40.18 4.90 1.27
N GLY A 157 -39.72 5.51 0.18
CA GLY A 157 -38.59 6.45 0.19
C GLY A 157 -37.23 5.75 0.29
N LEU A 158 -37.09 4.55 -0.26
CA LEU A 158 -35.89 3.71 -0.05
C LEU A 158 -34.80 3.92 -1.10
N ASN A 159 -34.97 4.84 -2.05
CA ASN A 159 -34.03 5.03 -3.17
C ASN A 159 -32.61 5.35 -2.70
N GLU A 160 -32.45 6.30 -1.77
CA GLU A 160 -31.14 6.68 -1.24
C GLU A 160 -30.47 5.52 -0.49
N ILE A 161 -31.25 4.77 0.31
CA ILE A 161 -30.76 3.60 1.04
C ILE A 161 -30.27 2.52 0.06
N ILE A 162 -30.98 2.28 -1.04
CA ILE A 162 -30.59 1.29 -2.04
C ILE A 162 -29.31 1.71 -2.76
N VAL A 163 -29.16 2.99 -3.11
CA VAL A 163 -27.95 3.53 -3.74
C VAL A 163 -26.75 3.39 -2.79
N GLY A 164 -26.87 3.86 -1.54
CA GLY A 164 -25.78 3.75 -0.56
C GLY A 164 -25.39 2.31 -0.26
N LEU A 165 -26.37 1.40 -0.18
CA LEU A 165 -26.10 -0.04 0.02
C LEU A 165 -25.36 -0.66 -1.18
N GLU A 166 -25.72 -0.27 -2.40
CA GLU A 166 -25.04 -0.75 -3.61
C GLU A 166 -23.60 -0.24 -3.70
N GLU A 167 -23.39 1.05 -3.47
CA GLU A 167 -22.07 1.69 -3.50
C GLU A 167 -21.15 1.04 -2.46
N THR A 168 -21.57 0.99 -1.19
CA THR A 168 -20.77 0.44 -0.09
C THR A 168 -20.49 -1.06 -0.24
N ASN A 169 -21.45 -1.85 -0.73
CA ASN A 169 -21.21 -3.27 -0.99
C ASN A 169 -20.25 -3.50 -2.17
N GLY A 170 -20.32 -2.67 -3.21
CA GLY A 170 -19.36 -2.69 -4.32
C GLY A 170 -17.96 -2.32 -3.88
N GLU A 171 -17.81 -1.26 -3.08
CA GLU A 171 -16.53 -0.86 -2.49
C GLU A 171 -15.92 -1.95 -1.61
N TYR A 172 -16.73 -2.59 -0.76
CA TYR A 172 -16.29 -3.73 0.05
C TYR A 172 -15.75 -4.87 -0.83
N ALA A 173 -16.48 -5.24 -1.89
CA ALA A 173 -16.07 -6.31 -2.81
C ALA A 173 -14.73 -5.99 -3.50
N ILE A 174 -14.54 -4.75 -3.95
CA ILE A 174 -13.28 -4.28 -4.55
C ILE A 174 -12.13 -4.33 -3.54
N LEU A 175 -12.34 -3.85 -2.31
CA LEU A 175 -11.33 -3.87 -1.25
C LEU A 175 -10.95 -5.30 -0.84
N MET A 176 -11.92 -6.22 -0.78
CA MET A 176 -11.68 -7.63 -0.51
C MET A 176 -10.90 -8.33 -1.62
N ALA A 177 -11.22 -8.04 -2.89
CA ALA A 177 -10.49 -8.58 -4.04
C ALA A 177 -9.04 -8.11 -4.02
N LYS A 178 -8.82 -6.79 -3.83
CA LYS A 178 -7.47 -6.23 -3.63
C LYS A 178 -6.73 -6.96 -2.53
N ARG A 179 -7.28 -7.04 -1.31
CA ARG A 179 -6.66 -7.75 -0.17
C ARG A 179 -6.25 -9.19 -0.50
N THR A 180 -7.01 -9.89 -1.35
CA THR A 180 -6.73 -11.27 -1.74
C THR A 180 -5.59 -11.37 -2.76
N GLU A 181 -5.51 -10.41 -3.69
CA GLU A 181 -4.37 -10.24 -4.60
C GLU A 181 -3.10 -9.80 -3.82
N GLU A 182 -3.28 -9.02 -2.75
CA GLU A 182 -2.25 -8.52 -1.85
C GLU A 182 -1.79 -9.55 -0.79
N ASN A 183 -1.48 -10.80 -1.17
CA ASN A 183 -1.01 -11.81 -0.20
C ASN A 183 0.27 -11.34 0.52
N ALA A 184 0.13 -10.90 1.77
CA ALA A 184 1.21 -10.30 2.58
C ALA A 184 2.47 -11.18 2.68
N ALA A 185 2.32 -12.51 2.65
CA ALA A 185 3.45 -13.44 2.66
C ALA A 185 4.23 -13.44 1.34
N ALA A 186 3.54 -13.44 0.20
CA ALA A 186 4.17 -13.39 -1.12
C ALA A 186 4.93 -12.06 -1.31
N ARG A 187 4.34 -10.94 -0.88
CA ARG A 187 4.98 -9.62 -0.95
C ARG A 187 6.13 -9.44 0.03
N LEU A 188 6.07 -10.06 1.21
CA LEU A 188 7.20 -10.04 2.14
C LEU A 188 8.40 -10.80 1.56
N GLU A 189 8.17 -11.95 0.95
CA GLU A 189 9.22 -12.69 0.24
C GLU A 189 9.72 -11.93 -1.00
N GLU A 190 8.83 -11.27 -1.73
CA GLU A 190 9.21 -10.41 -2.84
C GLU A 190 10.04 -9.20 -2.38
N THR A 191 9.63 -8.51 -1.30
CA THR A 191 10.39 -7.39 -0.71
C THR A 191 11.79 -7.84 -0.29
N LYS A 192 11.91 -9.00 0.37
CA LYS A 192 13.22 -9.57 0.71
C LYS A 192 14.06 -9.86 -0.53
N SER A 193 13.45 -10.44 -1.56
CA SER A 193 14.10 -10.76 -2.84
C SER A 193 14.61 -9.49 -3.53
N VAL A 194 13.77 -8.46 -3.65
CA VAL A 194 14.14 -7.17 -4.26
C VAL A 194 15.27 -6.50 -3.47
N ARG A 195 15.19 -6.44 -2.13
CA ARG A 195 16.28 -5.92 -1.29
C ARG A 195 17.59 -6.65 -1.54
N ALA A 196 17.56 -7.98 -1.63
CA ALA A 196 18.76 -8.77 -1.86
C ALA A 196 19.39 -8.47 -3.23
N ARG A 197 18.58 -8.23 -4.28
CA ARG A 197 19.08 -7.80 -5.59
C ARG A 197 19.67 -6.40 -5.53
N MET A 198 18.98 -5.44 -4.93
CA MET A 198 19.45 -4.07 -4.79
C MET A 198 20.74 -3.96 -3.97
N ILE A 199 20.90 -4.77 -2.91
CA ILE A 199 22.16 -4.83 -2.14
C ILE A 199 23.33 -5.24 -3.04
N LYS A 200 23.12 -6.23 -3.91
CA LYS A 200 24.16 -6.68 -4.86
C LYS A 200 24.47 -5.62 -5.91
N LEU A 201 23.45 -4.94 -6.44
CA LEU A 201 23.65 -3.86 -7.41
C LEU A 201 24.39 -2.67 -6.77
N TYR A 202 24.01 -2.27 -5.55
CA TYR A 202 24.72 -1.24 -4.80
C TYR A 202 26.19 -1.61 -4.59
N ASP A 203 26.48 -2.84 -4.14
CA ASP A 203 27.85 -3.31 -3.90
C ASP A 203 28.68 -3.26 -5.19
N TYR A 204 28.12 -3.75 -6.29
CA TYR A 204 28.76 -3.70 -7.60
C TYR A 204 29.02 -2.26 -8.07
N MET A 205 27.98 -1.42 -8.11
CA MET A 205 28.07 -0.04 -8.63
C MET A 205 29.00 0.83 -7.79
N SER A 206 28.94 0.71 -6.46
CA SER A 206 29.85 1.44 -5.56
C SER A 206 31.29 0.95 -5.70
N THR A 207 31.52 -0.36 -5.86
CA THR A 207 32.85 -0.92 -6.13
C THR A 207 33.41 -0.41 -7.46
N MET A 208 32.62 -0.42 -8.52
CA MET A 208 33.02 0.11 -9.83
C MET A 208 33.35 1.60 -9.75
N ALA A 209 32.53 2.39 -9.07
CA ALA A 209 32.80 3.82 -8.84
C ALA A 209 34.10 4.06 -8.07
N PHE A 210 34.38 3.25 -7.05
CA PHE A 210 35.65 3.30 -6.32
C PHE A 210 36.84 2.94 -7.21
N VAL A 211 36.76 1.83 -7.96
CA VAL A 211 37.81 1.42 -8.90
C VAL A 211 38.07 2.52 -9.93
N GLN A 212 37.01 3.10 -10.51
CA GLN A 212 37.11 4.21 -11.45
C GLN A 212 37.77 5.43 -10.82
N SER A 213 37.44 5.79 -9.59
CA SER A 213 38.05 6.92 -8.87
C SER A 213 39.56 6.77 -8.65
N VAL A 214 40.05 5.53 -8.58
CA VAL A 214 41.48 5.22 -8.37
C VAL A 214 42.22 5.07 -9.69
N ALA A 215 41.64 4.32 -10.64
CA ALA A 215 42.27 4.03 -11.93
C ALA A 215 42.23 5.23 -12.89
N HIS A 216 41.15 6.01 -12.83
CA HIS A 216 40.86 7.13 -13.72
C HIS A 216 40.27 8.32 -12.93
N PRO A 217 41.08 8.95 -12.05
CA PRO A 217 40.59 9.99 -11.15
C PRO A 217 40.07 11.21 -11.93
N THR A 218 38.85 11.62 -11.60
CA THR A 218 38.17 12.80 -12.13
C THR A 218 37.50 13.57 -11.00
N GLU A 219 37.14 14.84 -11.23
CA GLU A 219 36.37 15.61 -10.24
C GLU A 219 35.01 14.94 -9.96
N VAL A 220 34.39 14.33 -10.97
CA VAL A 220 33.11 13.61 -10.85
C VAL A 220 33.24 12.40 -9.91
N THR A 221 34.25 11.55 -10.12
CA THR A 221 34.46 10.35 -9.29
C THR A 221 34.87 10.71 -7.86
N ALA A 222 35.69 11.74 -7.67
CA ALA A 222 36.06 12.25 -6.35
C ALA A 222 34.86 12.83 -5.58
N ALA A 223 34.00 13.60 -6.27
CA ALA A 223 32.77 14.14 -5.69
C ALA A 223 31.78 13.03 -5.32
N PHE A 224 31.65 12.00 -6.16
CA PHE A 224 30.80 10.85 -5.88
C PHE A 224 31.24 10.11 -4.61
N VAL A 225 32.53 9.72 -4.51
CA VAL A 225 33.05 9.01 -3.33
C VAL A 225 32.84 9.82 -2.04
N SER A 226 33.11 11.13 -2.09
CA SER A 226 32.91 12.02 -0.95
C SER A 226 31.44 12.12 -0.54
N SER A 227 30.55 12.27 -1.52
CA SER A 227 29.09 12.39 -1.29
C SER A 227 28.48 11.09 -0.76
N LEU A 228 28.92 9.95 -1.29
CA LEU A 228 28.48 8.64 -0.82
C LEU A 228 28.93 8.37 0.62
N ASN A 229 30.18 8.71 0.97
CA ASN A 229 30.67 8.61 2.34
C ASN A 229 29.91 9.51 3.31
N ALA A 230 29.56 10.72 2.89
CA ALA A 230 28.71 11.61 3.68
C ALA A 230 27.31 11.02 3.91
N LEU A 231 26.70 10.45 2.86
CA LEU A 231 25.41 9.76 2.94
C LEU A 231 25.46 8.57 3.91
N ILE A 232 26.49 7.73 3.81
CA ILE A 232 26.68 6.56 4.69
C ILE A 232 26.83 6.99 6.15
N SER A 233 27.65 8.03 6.41
CA SER A 233 27.84 8.58 7.75
C SER A 233 26.53 9.12 8.35
N GLU A 234 25.71 9.80 7.54
CA GLU A 234 24.40 10.31 7.94
C GLU A 234 23.45 9.16 8.32
N VAL A 235 23.35 8.13 7.47
CA VAL A 235 22.46 6.98 7.72
C VAL A 235 22.90 6.19 8.95
N ASN A 236 24.20 5.94 9.13
CA ASN A 236 24.73 5.29 10.33
C ASN A 236 24.40 6.08 11.60
N THR A 237 24.51 7.41 11.55
CA THR A 237 24.15 8.28 12.68
C THR A 237 22.67 8.16 13.03
N ARG A 238 21.78 8.22 12.04
CA ARG A 238 20.33 8.09 12.23
C ARG A 238 19.95 6.71 12.76
N TYR A 239 20.54 5.65 12.21
CA TYR A 239 20.34 4.28 12.69
C TYR A 239 20.71 4.16 14.18
N ASN A 240 21.89 4.63 14.57
CA ASN A 240 22.35 4.58 15.96
C ASN A 240 21.43 5.36 16.90
N GLN A 241 20.93 6.53 16.48
CA GLN A 241 19.96 7.31 17.24
C GLN A 241 18.64 6.54 17.45
N ARG A 242 18.11 5.89 16.40
CA ARG A 242 16.91 5.06 16.50
C ARG A 242 17.10 3.90 17.47
N ILE A 243 18.21 3.17 17.39
CA ILE A 243 18.51 2.05 18.30
C ILE A 243 18.63 2.53 19.74
N ALA A 244 19.31 3.65 19.99
CA ALA A 244 19.41 4.23 21.32
C ALA A 244 18.05 4.62 21.91
N GLN A 245 17.15 5.20 21.10
CA GLN A 245 15.79 5.53 21.52
C GLN A 245 14.95 4.28 21.84
N LEU A 246 15.07 3.23 21.03
CA LEU A 246 14.37 1.96 21.27
C LEU A 246 14.82 1.28 22.56
N ASN A 247 16.11 1.33 22.87
CA ASN A 247 16.64 0.76 24.12
C ASN A 247 16.16 1.53 25.35
N ARG A 248 16.18 2.88 25.31
CA ARG A 248 15.64 3.70 26.41
C ARG A 248 14.16 3.42 26.69
N LYS A 249 13.34 3.27 25.64
CA LYS A 249 11.91 2.95 25.80
C LYS A 249 11.65 1.57 26.43
N LYS A 250 12.53 0.59 26.21
CA LYS A 250 12.42 -0.73 26.85
C LYS A 250 12.73 -0.67 28.34
N ASP A 251 13.66 0.18 28.74
CA ASP A 251 14.05 0.35 30.14
C ASP A 251 12.99 1.14 30.96
N GLU A 252 12.10 1.87 30.28
CA GLU A 252 11.04 2.70 30.89
C GLU A 252 9.68 1.99 31.05
N GLN A 253 9.48 0.77 30.50
CA GLN A 253 8.24 0.01 30.70
C GLN A 253 8.27 -0.74 32.05
N PRO A 254 7.32 -0.50 32.98
CA PRO A 254 7.26 -1.26 34.22
C PRO A 254 6.91 -2.73 33.93
N ALA A 255 7.59 -3.63 34.64
CA ALA A 255 7.46 -5.08 34.55
C ALA A 255 6.04 -5.59 34.87
#